data_AF-A0A2G4JJ14-F1
#
_entry.id   AF-A0A2G4JJ14-F1
#
_cell.length_a   1.000
_cell.length_b   1.000
_cell.length_c   1.000
_cell.angle_alpha   90.00
_cell.angle_beta   90.00
_cell.angle_gamma   90.00
#
_symmetry.space_group_name_H-M   'P 1'
#
loop_
_entity.id
_entity.type
_entity.pdbx_description
1 polymer ?
#
loop_
_entity_poly.entity_id
_entity_poly.type
_entity_poly.pdbx_seq_one_letter_code
_entity_poly.pdbx_strand_id
1 'polypeptide(L)'
;MFLIQNATQAGFAGTINTVNTFALPKDYPETFQRQISQPSAEAIKTGAEMLLGSEDSVVVIVGDDAKVKDQLGAFTNITFADLSGKPIPEPK
;
A
#
# COMPACT_ATOMS: atom_id res chain seq x y z
N MET A 1 5.21 11.98 24.20
CA MET A 1 4.32 13.16 24.36
C MET A 1 4.83 14.47 23.71
N PHE A 2 5.92 14.50 22.93
CA PHE A 2 6.38 15.74 22.25
C PHE A 2 5.62 16.02 20.92
N LEU A 3 5.23 14.97 20.19
CA LEU A 3 4.51 15.11 18.91
C LEU A 3 3.06 15.58 19.08
N ILE A 4 2.37 15.05 20.08
CA ILE A 4 0.99 15.45 20.42
C ILE A 4 0.93 16.92 20.86
N GLN A 5 1.96 17.40 21.57
CA GLN A 5 2.01 18.78 22.07
C GLN A 5 2.21 19.82 20.96
N ASN A 6 2.80 19.44 19.82
CA ASN A 6 3.02 20.32 18.68
C ASN A 6 2.04 20.09 17.52
N ALA A 7 1.09 19.15 17.67
CA ALA A 7 0.08 18.89 16.66
C ALA A 7 -0.98 20.01 16.65
N THR A 8 -1.55 20.29 15.48
CA THR A 8 -2.80 21.05 15.42
C THR A 8 -3.91 20.27 16.14
N GLN A 9 -4.95 20.96 16.62
CA GLN A 9 -6.09 20.28 17.27
C GLN A 9 -6.71 19.20 16.36
N ALA A 10 -6.79 19.46 15.05
CA ALA A 10 -7.25 18.49 14.07
C ALA A 10 -6.30 17.28 13.94
N GLY A 11 -4.98 17.50 13.91
CA GLY A 11 -3.99 16.42 13.86
C GLY A 11 -4.01 15.54 15.12
N PHE A 12 -4.23 16.15 16.29
CA PHE A 12 -4.39 15.41 17.54
C PHE A 12 -5.66 14.56 17.55
N ALA A 13 -6.82 15.15 17.21
CA ALA A 13 -8.09 14.42 17.13
C ALA A 13 -8.03 13.26 16.13
N GLY A 14 -7.38 13.47 14.97
CA GLY A 14 -7.14 12.42 13.99
C GLY A 14 -6.31 11.26 14.55
N THR A 15 -5.24 11.57 15.29
CA THR A 15 -4.38 10.55 15.91
C THR A 15 -5.15 9.72 16.95
N ILE A 16 -5.94 10.37 17.82
CA ILE A 16 -6.77 9.68 18.81
C ILE A 16 -7.84 8.81 18.14
N ASN A 17 -8.47 9.31 17.08
CA ASN A 17 -9.44 8.53 16.31
C ASN A 17 -8.80 7.28 15.69
N THR A 18 -7.62 7.39 15.09
CA THR A 18 -6.91 6.23 14.53
C THR A 18 -6.59 5.20 15.61
N VAL A 19 -6.03 5.63 16.75
CA VAL A 19 -5.72 4.72 17.88
C VAL A 19 -6.96 3.95 18.34
N ASN A 20 -8.09 4.63 18.49
CA ASN A 20 -9.33 3.99 18.95
C ASN A 20 -9.96 3.11 17.85
N THR A 21 -10.02 3.59 16.61
CA THR A 21 -10.69 2.88 15.49
C THR A 21 -10.01 1.56 15.18
N PHE A 22 -8.68 1.53 15.23
CA PHE A 22 -7.89 0.33 14.96
C PHE A 22 -7.45 -0.41 16.23
N ALA A 23 -7.99 -0.02 17.40
CA ALA A 23 -7.65 -0.60 18.71
C ALA A 23 -6.13 -0.71 18.96
N LEU A 24 -5.39 0.33 18.57
CA LEU A 24 -3.93 0.36 18.71
C LEU A 24 -3.54 0.55 20.19
N PRO A 25 -2.31 0.17 20.57
CA PRO A 25 -1.77 0.46 21.89
C PRO A 25 -1.85 1.96 22.22
N LYS A 26 -2.09 2.29 23.49
CA LYS A 26 -2.24 3.69 23.93
C LYS A 26 -0.97 4.52 23.74
N ASP A 27 0.19 3.86 23.73
CA ASP A 27 1.52 4.43 23.46
C ASP A 27 1.93 4.33 21.98
N TYR A 28 0.98 3.99 21.08
CA TYR A 28 1.24 3.89 19.65
C TYR A 28 1.91 5.13 19.05
N PRO A 29 1.47 6.38 19.33
CA PRO A 29 2.10 7.55 18.74
C PRO A 29 3.60 7.67 19.06
N GLU A 30 3.98 7.40 20.31
CA GLU A 30 5.38 7.42 20.75
C GLU A 30 6.18 6.24 20.20
N THR A 31 5.61 5.03 20.24
CA THR A 31 6.31 3.82 19.79
C THR A 31 6.50 3.82 18.28
N PHE A 32 5.51 4.28 17.52
CA PHE A 32 5.59 4.47 16.07
C PHE A 32 6.70 5.45 15.69
N GLN A 33 6.74 6.64 16.30
CA GLN A 33 7.80 7.62 16.05
C GLN A 33 9.20 7.02 16.27
N ARG A 34 9.37 6.35 17.41
CA ARG A 34 10.65 5.71 17.74
C ARG A 34 11.04 4.68 16.68
N GLN A 35 10.10 3.83 16.26
CA GLN A 35 10.35 2.80 15.26
C GLN A 35 10.72 3.36 13.88
N ILE A 36 10.05 4.42 13.41
CA ILE A 36 10.35 5.00 12.09
C ILE A 36 11.66 5.79 12.04
N SER A 37 12.17 6.26 13.19
CA SER A 37 13.42 7.02 13.28
C SER A 37 14.68 6.14 13.38
N GLN A 38 14.53 4.82 13.53
CA GLN A 38 15.61 3.88 13.85
C GLN A 38 15.88 2.77 12.81
N PRO A 39 15.26 2.70 11.61
CA PRO A 39 15.57 1.60 10.72
C PRO A 39 16.99 1.76 10.14
N SER A 40 17.74 0.66 10.09
CA SER A 40 19.00 0.61 9.36
C SER A 40 18.75 0.55 7.85
N ALA A 41 19.78 0.83 7.04
CA ALA A 41 19.67 0.72 5.59
C ALA A 41 19.28 -0.69 5.13
N GLU A 42 19.78 -1.71 5.84
CA GLU A 42 19.46 -3.12 5.59
C GLU A 42 17.98 -3.41 5.88
N ALA A 43 17.46 -2.91 7.01
CA ALA A 43 16.05 -3.09 7.36
C ALA A 43 15.12 -2.41 6.34
N ILE A 44 15.50 -1.23 5.83
CA ILE A 44 14.76 -0.55 4.75
C ILE A 44 14.77 -1.41 3.49
N LYS A 45 15.94 -1.93 3.09
CA LYS A 45 16.08 -2.77 1.90
C LYS A 45 15.23 -4.05 2.03
N THR A 46 15.32 -4.75 3.16
CA THR A 46 14.53 -5.97 3.41
C THR A 46 13.03 -5.69 3.39
N GLY A 47 12.58 -4.60 4.02
CA GLY A 47 11.16 -4.22 3.97
C GLY A 47 10.67 -3.90 2.56
N ALA A 48 11.51 -3.25 1.75
CA ALA A 48 11.19 -2.99 0.35
C ALA A 48 11.11 -4.29 -0.47
N GLU A 49 12.06 -5.21 -0.29
CA GLU A 49 12.04 -6.51 -0.98
C GLU A 49 10.81 -7.34 -0.59
N MET A 50 10.39 -7.29 0.68
CA MET A 50 9.21 -8.03 1.16
C MET A 50 7.89 -7.49 0.63
N LEU A 51 7.74 -6.18 0.46
CA LEU A 51 6.45 -5.55 0.12
C LEU A 51 6.34 -5.15 -1.35
N LEU A 52 7.47 -4.89 -1.99
CA LEU A 52 7.56 -4.41 -3.37
C LEU A 52 8.24 -5.43 -4.29
N GLY A 53 8.47 -6.65 -3.78
CA GLY A 53 8.94 -7.76 -4.58
C GLY A 53 8.01 -8.03 -5.75
N SER A 54 8.58 -8.38 -6.90
CA SER A 54 7.81 -8.63 -8.13
C SER A 54 6.88 -9.83 -8.01
N GLU A 55 7.14 -10.76 -7.08
CA GLU A 55 6.36 -11.99 -6.93
C GLU A 55 4.96 -11.75 -6.35
N ASP A 56 4.81 -10.74 -5.49
CA ASP A 56 3.52 -10.34 -4.88
C ASP A 56 2.89 -9.10 -5.57
N SER A 57 3.51 -8.63 -6.65
CA SER A 57 3.08 -7.43 -7.35
C SER A 57 1.95 -7.73 -8.34
N VAL A 58 0.84 -6.98 -8.24
CA VAL A 58 -0.26 -7.01 -9.23
C VAL A 58 -0.19 -5.76 -10.09
N VAL A 59 -0.04 -5.95 -11.40
CA VAL A 59 -0.11 -4.85 -12.38
C VAL A 59 -1.52 -4.81 -12.97
N VAL A 60 -2.18 -3.66 -12.86
CA VAL A 60 -3.51 -3.43 -13.43
C VAL A 60 -3.39 -2.47 -14.60
N ILE A 61 -3.85 -2.90 -15.78
CA ILE A 61 -3.86 -2.11 -17.00
C ILE A 61 -5.31 -1.89 -17.40
N VAL A 62 -5.70 -0.62 -17.54
CA VAL A 62 -7.05 -0.23 -17.96
C VAL A 62 -6.94 0.49 -19.31
N GLY A 63 -7.55 -0.08 -20.34
CA GLY A 63 -7.46 0.48 -21.69
C GLY A 63 -8.26 -0.30 -22.73
N ASP A 64 -8.19 0.18 -23.95
CA ASP A 64 -8.70 -0.52 -25.13
C ASP A 64 -7.78 -1.69 -25.47
N ASP A 65 -8.30 -2.91 -25.43
CA ASP A 65 -7.56 -4.16 -25.65
C ASP A 65 -6.75 -4.12 -26.95
N ALA A 66 -7.34 -3.57 -28.02
CA ALA A 66 -6.71 -3.47 -29.34
C ALA A 66 -5.40 -2.66 -29.32
N LYS A 67 -5.19 -1.82 -28.31
CA LYS A 67 -3.98 -0.98 -28.16
C LYS A 67 -2.96 -1.56 -27.18
N VAL A 68 -3.39 -2.41 -26.24
CA VAL A 68 -2.54 -2.89 -25.15
C VAL A 68 -2.12 -4.35 -25.30
N LYS A 69 -2.85 -5.16 -26.08
CA LYS A 69 -2.60 -6.61 -26.24
C LYS A 69 -1.15 -6.95 -26.61
N ASP A 70 -0.52 -6.16 -27.47
CA ASP A 70 0.85 -6.44 -27.94
C ASP A 70 1.89 -6.19 -26.83
N GLN A 71 1.58 -5.29 -25.88
CA GLN A 71 2.42 -5.01 -24.71
C GLN A 71 2.19 -6.03 -23.59
N LEU A 72 1.00 -6.65 -23.54
CA LEU A 72 0.67 -7.70 -22.60
C LEU A 72 1.41 -9.01 -22.88
N GLY A 73 1.92 -9.22 -24.11
CA GLY A 73 2.66 -10.42 -24.47
C GLY A 73 3.94 -10.70 -23.66
N ALA A 74 4.42 -9.71 -22.89
CA ALA A 74 5.53 -9.89 -21.94
C ALA A 74 5.12 -10.57 -20.62
N PHE A 75 3.81 -10.73 -20.35
CA PHE A 75 3.27 -11.27 -19.12
C PHE A 75 2.67 -12.67 -19.34
N THR A 76 2.94 -13.59 -18.41
CA THR A 76 2.54 -15.00 -18.52
C THR A 76 1.17 -15.32 -17.91
N ASN A 77 0.76 -14.59 -16.87
CA ASN A 77 -0.48 -14.82 -16.14
C ASN A 77 -1.36 -13.57 -16.18
N ILE A 78 -2.30 -13.52 -17.12
CA ILE A 78 -3.19 -12.37 -17.31
C ILE A 78 -4.62 -12.80 -16.96
N THR A 79 -5.28 -12.01 -16.10
CA THR A 79 -6.72 -12.14 -15.84
C THR A 79 -7.41 -10.92 -16.41
N PHE A 80 -8.38 -11.14 -17.30
CA PHE A 80 -9.21 -10.08 -17.84
C PHE A 80 -10.42 -9.87 -16.93
N ALA A 81 -10.73 -8.61 -16.62
CA ALA A 81 -11.87 -8.26 -15.79
C ALA A 81 -12.65 -7.09 -16.41
N ASP A 82 -13.96 -7.08 -16.19
CA ASP A 82 -14.81 -5.94 -16.57
C ASP A 82 -14.66 -4.76 -15.59
N LEU A 83 -15.38 -3.66 -15.85
CA LEU A 83 -15.36 -2.46 -15.01
C LEU A 83 -15.88 -2.68 -13.58
N SER A 84 -16.54 -3.81 -13.31
CA SER A 84 -17.00 -4.21 -11.98
C SER A 84 -16.03 -5.17 -11.29
N GLY A 85 -14.87 -5.46 -11.92
CA GLY A 85 -13.89 -6.41 -11.43
C GLY A 85 -14.27 -7.87 -11.63
N LYS A 86 -15.31 -8.16 -12.44
CA LYS A 86 -15.73 -9.54 -12.69
C LYS A 86 -14.84 -10.17 -13.77
N PRO A 87 -14.34 -11.40 -13.58
CA PRO A 87 -13.56 -12.09 -14.61
C PRO A 87 -14.34 -12.25 -15.92
N ILE A 88 -13.69 -11.94 -17.03
CA ILE A 88 -14.19 -12.13 -18.39
C ILE A 88 -13.18 -12.97 -19.19
N PRO A 89 -13.62 -13.69 -20.25
CA PRO A 89 -12.69 -14.32 -21.19
C PRO A 89 -11.85 -13.24 -21.90
N GLU A 90 -10.71 -13.67 -22.47
CA GLU A 90 -9.87 -12.81 -23.30
C GLU A 90 -10.71 -12.10 -24.38
N PRO A 91 -10.66 -10.76 -24.43
CA PRO A 91 -11.31 -9.99 -25.49
C PRO A 91 -10.81 -10.45 -26.87
N LYS A 92 -11.69 -10.46 -27.87
CA LYS A 92 -11.36 -10.86 -29.24
C LYS A 92 -10.92 -9.67 -30.10
#